data_AF-A0A1B0BUX6-F1
#
_entry.id   AF-A0A1B0BUX6-F1
#
_cell.length_a   1.000
_cell.length_b   1.000
_cell.length_c   1.000
_cell.angle_alpha   90.00
_cell.angle_beta   90.00
_cell.angle_gamma   90.00
#
_symmetry.space_group_name_H-M   'P 1'
#
loop_
_entity.id
_entity.type
_entity.pdbx_description
1 polymer ?
#
loop_
_entity_poly.entity_id
_entity_poly.type
_entity_poly.pdbx_seq_one_letter_code
_entity_poly.pdbx_strand_id
1 'polypeptide(L)'
;MSQKIIYLLQLLICLVGVPTVFTKECYQCNNPANCVSPSVIQCDQSAANRTRDELKLYFLNVPDIVSSNYMCLRTNSTQSNGISTEIRGCIYDETKACNLTLNTAGSHWSRSNCFYCSTNLCNSAPNIAGYRSSVAIIALSVASLLLTNVPGC
;
A
#
# COMPACT_ATOMS: atom_id res chain seq x y z
N MET A 1 -14.78 -17.36 42.39
CA MET A 1 -14.74 -16.88 40.99
C MET A 1 -15.09 -18.07 40.09
N SER A 2 -16.16 -17.98 39.30
CA SER A 2 -16.69 -19.14 38.56
C SER A 2 -15.77 -19.50 37.39
N GLN A 3 -15.56 -20.79 37.11
CA GLN A 3 -14.62 -21.28 36.08
C GLN A 3 -14.89 -20.70 34.68
N LYS A 4 -16.16 -20.36 34.41
CA LYS A 4 -16.61 -19.66 33.18
C LYS A 4 -16.02 -18.25 33.05
N ILE A 5 -15.80 -17.54 34.15
CA ILE A 5 -15.23 -16.18 34.18
C ILE A 5 -13.73 -16.23 33.82
N ILE A 6 -13.02 -17.28 34.27
CA ILE A 6 -11.59 -17.47 33.99
C ILE A 6 -11.37 -17.72 32.49
N TYR A 7 -12.17 -18.59 31.87
CA TYR A 7 -12.09 -18.83 30.43
C TYR A 7 -12.45 -17.60 29.59
N LEU A 8 -13.43 -16.80 30.03
CA LEU A 8 -13.78 -15.55 29.33
C LEU A 8 -12.64 -14.53 29.37
N LEU A 9 -11.98 -14.38 30.54
CA LEU A 9 -10.83 -13.49 30.71
C LEU A 9 -9.62 -13.94 29.87
N GLN A 10 -9.37 -15.25 29.78
CA GLN A 10 -8.30 -15.79 28.93
C GLN A 10 -8.57 -15.57 27.43
N LEU A 11 -9.83 -15.69 27.00
CA LEU A 11 -10.23 -15.41 25.61
C LEU A 11 -10.10 -13.92 25.27
N LEU A 12 -10.46 -13.03 26.20
CA LEU A 12 -10.34 -11.58 26.03
C LEU A 12 -8.88 -11.13 25.89
N ILE A 13 -7.96 -11.73 26.66
CA ILE A 13 -6.52 -11.44 26.59
C ILE A 13 -5.93 -11.85 25.22
N CYS A 14 -6.44 -12.90 24.59
CA CYS A 14 -6.00 -13.30 23.25
C CYS A 14 -6.50 -12.37 22.14
N LEU A 15 -7.66 -11.71 22.29
CA LEU A 15 -8.20 -10.79 21.28
C LEU A 15 -7.55 -9.39 21.33
N VAL A 16 -7.11 -8.94 22.51
CA VAL A 16 -6.54 -7.59 22.70
C VAL A 16 -5.06 -7.51 22.33
N GLY A 17 -4.38 -8.67 22.23
CA GLY A 17 -2.94 -8.76 21.99
C GLY A 17 -2.47 -8.70 20.53
N VAL A 18 -3.37 -8.60 19.55
CA VAL A 18 -2.96 -8.47 18.15
C VAL A 18 -2.76 -6.98 17.85
N PRO A 19 -1.52 -6.47 17.73
CA PRO A 19 -1.34 -5.13 17.20
C PRO A 19 -1.98 -5.11 15.82
N THR A 20 -3.06 -4.33 15.66
CA THR A 20 -3.58 -3.98 14.34
C THR A 20 -2.50 -3.14 13.68
N VAL A 21 -1.53 -3.79 13.06
CA VAL A 21 -0.55 -3.12 12.20
C VAL A 21 -1.38 -2.54 11.08
N PHE A 22 -1.61 -1.23 11.09
CA PHE A 22 -2.26 -0.54 9.99
C PHE A 22 -1.37 -0.75 8.76
N THR A 23 -1.72 -1.75 7.96
CA THR A 23 -0.97 -2.07 6.76
C THR A 23 -1.18 -0.94 5.77
N LYS A 24 -0.08 -0.32 5.36
CA LYS A 24 -0.06 0.73 4.35
C LYS A 24 -0.53 0.15 3.02
N GLU A 25 -1.50 0.77 2.36
CA GLU A 25 -2.00 0.34 1.04
C GLU A 25 -1.63 1.34 -0.05
N CYS A 26 -1.27 0.84 -1.23
CA CYS A 26 -0.90 1.65 -2.39
C CYS A 26 -1.45 1.05 -3.69
N TYR A 27 -1.58 1.89 -4.72
CA TYR A 27 -1.76 1.40 -6.08
C TYR A 27 -0.43 0.85 -6.62
N GLN A 28 -0.48 -0.24 -7.40
CA GLN A 28 0.68 -0.85 -8.06
C GLN A 28 0.42 -1.06 -9.55
N CYS A 29 1.40 -0.68 -10.35
CA CYS A 29 1.48 -0.92 -11.79
C CYS A 29 2.92 -0.65 -12.28
N ASN A 30 3.33 -1.25 -13.39
CA ASN A 30 4.70 -1.15 -13.92
C ASN A 30 4.75 -1.10 -15.46
N ASN A 31 3.60 -1.11 -16.12
CA ASN A 31 3.52 -0.98 -17.57
C ASN A 31 2.27 -0.18 -17.96
N PRO A 32 2.22 0.36 -19.20
CA PRO A 32 1.11 1.20 -19.62
C PRO A 32 -0.25 0.51 -19.51
N ALA A 33 -0.35 -0.80 -19.81
CA ALA A 33 -1.61 -1.53 -19.81
C ALA A 33 -2.18 -1.68 -18.39
N ASN A 34 -1.36 -2.05 -17.41
CA ASN A 34 -1.82 -2.21 -16.03
C ASN A 34 -1.91 -0.88 -15.26
N CYS A 35 -1.28 0.19 -15.73
CA CYS A 35 -1.43 1.51 -15.13
C CYS A 35 -2.74 2.24 -15.51
N VAL A 36 -3.50 1.73 -16.50
CA VAL A 36 -4.88 2.19 -16.76
C VAL A 36 -5.81 1.82 -15.60
N SER A 37 -5.62 0.64 -15.01
CA SER A 37 -6.38 0.15 -13.86
C SER A 37 -5.42 -0.50 -12.86
N PRO A 38 -4.69 0.31 -12.07
CA PRO A 38 -3.67 -0.21 -11.18
C PRO A 38 -4.30 -1.02 -10.04
N SER A 39 -3.66 -2.11 -9.65
CA SER A 39 -4.12 -2.96 -8.55
C SER A 39 -3.86 -2.29 -7.20
N VAL A 40 -4.71 -2.55 -6.21
CA VAL A 40 -4.46 -2.16 -4.83
C VAL A 40 -3.73 -3.30 -4.12
N ILE A 41 -2.66 -2.97 -3.42
CA ILE A 41 -1.85 -3.92 -2.65
C ILE A 41 -1.56 -3.39 -1.25
N GLN A 42 -1.36 -4.31 -0.32
CA GLN A 42 -0.75 -4.02 0.97
C GLN A 42 0.78 -3.93 0.80
N CYS A 43 1.39 -2.94 1.43
CA CYS A 43 2.83 -2.77 1.42
C CYS A 43 3.49 -3.75 2.38
N ASP A 44 4.35 -4.57 1.80
CA ASP A 44 5.29 -5.42 2.47
C ASP A 44 6.66 -5.35 1.77
N GLN A 45 7.63 -6.10 2.29
CA GLN A 45 8.96 -6.17 1.70
C GLN A 45 8.93 -6.71 0.26
N SER A 46 8.02 -7.63 -0.05
CA SER A 46 7.90 -8.19 -1.39
C SER A 46 7.41 -7.15 -2.41
N ALA A 47 6.38 -6.37 -2.04
CA ALA A 47 5.88 -5.26 -2.83
C ALA A 47 6.92 -4.16 -3.02
N ALA A 48 7.65 -3.77 -1.96
CA ALA A 48 8.73 -2.80 -2.05
C ALA A 48 9.87 -3.27 -2.96
N ASN A 49 10.27 -4.53 -2.85
CA ASN A 49 11.30 -5.13 -3.70
C ASN A 49 10.88 -5.16 -5.17
N ARG A 50 9.63 -5.55 -5.48
CA ARG A 50 9.11 -5.50 -6.87
C ARG A 50 9.22 -4.10 -7.45
N THR A 51 8.77 -3.08 -6.72
CA THR A 51 8.87 -1.68 -7.19
C THR A 51 10.33 -1.25 -7.37
N ARG A 52 11.24 -1.65 -6.48
CA ARG A 52 12.68 -1.38 -6.62
C ARG A 52 13.25 -2.01 -7.88
N ASP A 53 12.89 -3.25 -8.17
CA ASP A 53 13.40 -3.97 -9.34
C ASP A 53 12.89 -3.31 -10.63
N GLU A 54 11.65 -2.82 -10.65
CA GLU A 54 11.13 -1.98 -11.74
C GLU A 54 11.87 -0.64 -11.87
N LEU A 55 12.18 0.02 -10.76
CA LEU A 55 12.96 1.26 -10.79
C LEU A 55 14.35 1.03 -11.38
N LYS A 56 14.99 -0.11 -11.11
CA LYS A 56 16.32 -0.46 -11.66
C LYS A 56 16.35 -0.56 -13.18
N LEU A 57 15.19 -0.76 -13.82
CA LEU A 57 15.10 -0.77 -15.29
C LEU A 57 15.28 0.63 -15.90
N TYR A 58 14.91 1.68 -15.18
CA TYR A 58 14.84 3.05 -15.71
C TYR A 58 15.72 4.06 -14.96
N PHE A 59 16.17 3.75 -13.76
CA PHE A 59 16.93 4.66 -12.90
C PHE A 59 18.30 4.08 -12.52
N LEU A 60 19.29 4.96 -12.40
CA LEU A 60 20.63 4.66 -11.92
C LEU A 60 20.68 4.70 -10.39
N ASN A 61 21.59 3.91 -9.82
CA ASN A 61 21.91 3.92 -8.38
C ASN A 61 20.69 3.74 -7.46
N VAL A 62 19.72 2.91 -7.87
CA VAL A 62 18.58 2.56 -7.01
C VAL A 62 19.10 1.79 -5.79
N PRO A 63 18.92 2.29 -4.56
CA PRO A 63 19.52 1.70 -3.38
C PRO A 63 18.88 0.35 -3.01
N ASP A 64 19.73 -0.62 -2.66
CA ASP A 64 19.33 -1.92 -2.12
C ASP A 64 19.17 -1.86 -0.60
N ILE A 65 18.18 -1.11 -0.15
CA ILE A 65 17.83 -0.93 1.25
C ILE A 65 16.60 -1.73 1.65
N VAL A 66 16.47 -1.98 2.95
CA VAL A 66 15.30 -2.60 3.59
C VAL A 66 14.94 -1.78 4.82
N SER A 67 13.66 -1.44 4.97
CA SER A 67 13.12 -0.69 6.09
C SER A 67 11.74 -1.23 6.46
N SER A 68 11.18 -0.80 7.59
CA SER A 68 9.77 -1.03 7.93
C SER A 68 8.87 0.14 7.53
N ASN A 69 9.46 1.24 7.02
CA ASN A 69 8.74 2.47 6.69
C ASN A 69 8.39 2.50 5.20
N TYR A 70 7.15 2.12 4.89
CA TYR A 70 6.65 2.09 3.51
C TYR A 70 5.99 3.41 3.09
N MET A 71 6.24 3.82 1.85
CA MET A 71 5.54 4.92 1.17
C MET A 71 4.95 4.45 -0.15
N CYS A 72 3.91 5.14 -0.62
CA CYS A 72 3.40 4.92 -1.97
C CYS A 72 4.16 5.80 -2.95
N LEU A 73 4.63 5.22 -4.05
CA LEU A 73 5.30 5.91 -5.15
C LEU A 73 4.37 6.02 -6.36
N ARG A 74 4.50 7.13 -7.09
CA ARG A 74 4.10 7.28 -8.48
C ARG A 74 5.16 8.04 -9.24
N THR A 75 5.69 7.46 -10.32
CA THR A 75 6.60 8.16 -11.23
C THR A 75 6.24 7.87 -12.68
N ASN A 76 6.42 8.87 -13.53
CA ASN A 76 6.23 8.76 -14.97
C ASN A 76 7.48 9.31 -15.68
N SER A 77 7.97 8.57 -16.66
CA SER A 77 9.08 8.97 -17.52
C SER A 77 8.68 8.81 -18.98
N THR A 78 9.17 9.71 -19.83
CA THR A 78 8.85 9.75 -21.26
C THR A 78 10.14 9.82 -22.09
N GLN A 79 10.19 9.06 -23.17
CA GLN A 79 11.25 9.12 -24.18
C GLN A 79 10.94 10.18 -25.25
N SER A 80 11.97 10.66 -25.94
CA SER A 80 11.82 11.61 -27.05
C SER A 80 10.93 11.12 -28.20
N ASN A 81 10.78 9.80 -28.38
CA ASN A 81 9.89 9.20 -29.39
C ASN A 81 8.42 9.07 -28.93
N GLY A 82 8.07 9.60 -27.76
CA GLY A 82 6.71 9.60 -27.22
C GLY A 82 6.34 8.37 -26.38
N ILE A 83 7.23 7.39 -26.22
CA ILE A 83 6.99 6.24 -25.34
C ILE A 83 7.03 6.72 -23.87
N SER A 84 5.96 6.47 -23.12
CA SER A 84 5.87 6.76 -21.69
C SER A 84 5.82 5.48 -20.85
N THR A 85 6.38 5.56 -19.65
CA THR A 85 6.29 4.52 -18.63
C THR A 85 5.75 5.14 -17.36
N GLU A 86 4.87 4.42 -16.66
CA GLU A 86 4.36 4.81 -15.36
C GLU A 86 4.64 3.66 -14.39
N ILE A 87 5.19 3.99 -13.23
CA ILE A 87 5.45 3.05 -12.14
C ILE A 87 4.70 3.54 -10.92
N ARG A 88 3.93 2.65 -10.32
CA ARG A 88 3.30 2.81 -9.03
C ARG A 88 3.60 1.61 -8.16
N GLY A 89 3.76 1.84 -6.87
CA GLY A 89 3.92 0.75 -5.92
C GLY A 89 4.36 1.23 -4.55
N CYS A 90 4.72 0.28 -3.70
CA CYS A 90 5.32 0.54 -2.41
C CYS A 90 6.83 0.75 -2.56
N ILE A 91 7.39 1.68 -1.80
CA ILE A 91 8.84 1.86 -1.64
C ILE A 91 9.17 2.01 -0.16
N TYR A 92 10.44 1.87 0.19
CA TYR A 92 10.95 2.36 1.47
C TYR A 92 11.13 3.89 1.40
N ASP A 93 10.84 4.62 2.48
CA ASP A 93 11.04 6.09 2.51
C ASP A 93 12.49 6.46 2.15
N GLU A 94 13.44 5.66 2.62
CA GLU A 94 14.86 5.88 2.41
C GLU A 94 15.30 5.62 0.95
N THR A 95 14.42 5.04 0.10
CA THR A 95 14.70 4.86 -1.34
C THR A 95 14.81 6.23 -2.03
N LYS A 96 14.11 7.26 -1.50
CA LYS A 96 14.08 8.62 -2.06
C LYS A 96 13.92 8.60 -3.59
N ALA A 97 12.94 7.83 -4.08
CA ALA A 97 12.84 7.45 -5.49
C ALA A 97 12.81 8.64 -6.48
N CYS A 98 12.28 9.80 -6.06
CA CYS A 98 12.26 11.00 -6.89
C CYS A 98 13.60 11.72 -7.02
N ASN A 99 14.58 11.38 -6.18
CA ASN A 99 15.95 11.90 -6.27
C ASN A 99 16.84 11.00 -7.13
N LEU A 100 16.35 9.84 -7.55
CA LEU A 100 17.10 8.93 -8.42
C LEU A 100 17.36 9.59 -9.78
N THR A 101 18.49 9.26 -10.40
CA THR A 101 18.83 9.74 -11.74
C THR A 101 18.26 8.78 -12.78
N LEU A 102 17.66 9.28 -13.86
CA LEU A 102 17.23 8.42 -14.96
C LEU A 102 18.44 7.79 -15.66
N ASN A 103 18.30 6.54 -16.07
CA ASN A 103 19.24 5.89 -16.95
C ASN A 103 19.01 6.41 -18.38
N THR A 104 19.89 7.30 -18.83
CA THR A 104 19.82 7.95 -20.15
C THR A 104 20.58 7.20 -21.25
N ALA A 105 21.17 6.04 -20.94
CA ALA A 105 21.90 5.26 -21.95
C ALA A 105 20.94 4.74 -23.03
N GLY A 106 21.12 5.19 -24.28
CA GLY A 106 20.44 4.67 -25.48
C GLY A 106 19.05 5.25 -25.79
N SER A 107 18.35 5.76 -24.79
CA SER A 107 17.01 6.36 -24.93
C SER A 107 16.93 7.58 -24.03
N HIS A 108 16.78 8.77 -24.61
CA HIS A 108 16.69 10.04 -23.87
C HIS A 108 15.40 10.11 -23.04
N TRP A 109 15.37 9.39 -21.92
CA TRP A 109 14.28 9.46 -20.95
C TRP A 109 14.33 10.79 -20.20
N SER A 110 13.17 11.41 -20.05
CA SER A 110 12.95 12.55 -19.17
C SER A 110 11.85 12.22 -18.17
N ARG A 111 12.06 12.61 -16.91
CA ARG A 111 11.07 12.40 -15.86
C ARG A 111 10.00 13.47 -16.01
N SER A 112 8.76 13.05 -16.26
CA SER A 112 7.63 13.97 -16.38
C SER A 112 6.99 14.26 -15.03
N ASN A 113 6.91 13.26 -14.15
CA ASN A 113 6.37 13.42 -12.81
C ASN A 113 7.01 12.40 -11.84
N CYS A 114 7.17 12.80 -10.59
CA CYS A 114 7.48 11.88 -9.50
C CYS A 114 6.91 12.40 -8.19
N PHE A 115 6.26 11.50 -7.46
CA PHE A 115 5.63 11.79 -6.19
C PHE A 115 5.64 10.55 -5.30
N TYR A 116 5.90 10.74 -4.02
CA TYR A 116 5.71 9.70 -3.01
C TYR A 116 5.00 10.26 -1.78
N CYS A 117 4.28 9.41 -1.05
CA CYS A 117 3.38 9.85 0.02
C CYS A 117 3.10 8.77 1.09
N SER A 118 2.79 9.22 2.30
CA SER A 118 2.64 8.38 3.50
C SER A 118 1.21 8.00 3.87
N THR A 119 0.17 8.51 3.19
CA THR A 119 -1.25 8.12 3.41
C THR A 119 -1.74 6.97 2.51
N ASN A 120 -2.76 6.21 2.91
CA ASN A 120 -3.24 5.08 2.10
C ASN A 120 -3.73 5.54 0.71
N LEU A 121 -3.38 4.77 -0.32
CA LEU A 121 -3.82 4.95 -1.71
C LEU A 121 -3.52 6.34 -2.31
N CYS A 122 -2.57 7.07 -1.72
CA CYS A 122 -2.26 8.44 -2.08
C CYS A 122 -1.55 8.59 -3.44
N ASN A 123 -1.04 7.49 -3.99
CA ASN A 123 -0.42 7.46 -5.31
C ASN A 123 -1.45 7.24 -6.44
N SER A 124 -2.64 7.80 -6.29
CA SER A 124 -3.67 7.81 -7.33
C SER A 124 -3.26 8.71 -8.51
N ALA A 125 -3.93 8.53 -9.66
CA ALA A 125 -3.78 9.50 -10.75
C ALA A 125 -4.60 10.74 -10.36
N PRO A 126 -4.25 11.97 -10.79
CA PRO A 126 -5.14 13.13 -10.64
C PRO A 126 -6.51 12.90 -11.28
N ASN A 127 -6.60 11.99 -12.26
CA ASN A 127 -7.84 11.59 -12.93
C ASN A 127 -8.56 10.42 -12.23
N ILE A 128 -7.91 9.76 -11.27
CA ILE A 128 -8.56 8.85 -10.32
C ILE A 128 -8.90 9.72 -9.10
N ALA A 129 -9.83 10.65 -9.30
CA ALA A 129 -10.57 11.28 -8.22
C ALA A 129 -11.52 10.22 -7.60
N GLY A 130 -10.93 9.15 -7.09
CA GLY A 130 -11.62 8.17 -6.26
C GLY A 130 -11.73 8.77 -4.88
N TYR A 131 -12.76 9.59 -4.68
CA TYR A 131 -13.25 10.01 -3.39
C TYR A 131 -13.49 8.75 -2.53
N ARG A 132 -12.50 8.36 -1.73
CA ARG A 132 -12.66 7.34 -0.68
C ARG A 132 -12.23 7.96 0.64
N SER A 133 -13.01 8.96 1.05
CA SER A 133 -13.13 9.31 2.46
C SER A 133 -13.48 8.03 3.23
N SER A 134 -12.55 7.62 4.08
CA SER A 134 -12.73 6.98 5.39
C SER A 134 -14.17 6.55 5.75
N VAL A 135 -14.70 5.47 5.17
CA VAL A 135 -15.90 4.82 5.70
C VAL A 135 -15.75 3.30 5.60
N ALA A 136 -15.02 2.74 6.56
CA ALA A 136 -15.23 1.36 7.01
C ALA A 136 -14.57 1.24 8.38
N ILE A 137 -15.36 1.39 9.44
CA ILE A 137 -15.52 0.45 10.56
C ILE A 137 -16.66 1.05 11.38
N ILE A 138 -17.90 0.66 11.07
CA ILE A 138 -18.93 0.56 12.11
C ILE A 138 -19.10 -0.93 12.32
N ALA A 139 -18.68 -1.37 13.50
CA ALA A 139 -18.72 -2.74 13.94
C ALA A 139 -20.15 -3.29 13.87
N LEU A 140 -20.29 -4.47 13.25
CA LEU A 140 -21.41 -5.37 13.50
C LEU A 140 -21.28 -5.90 14.93
N SER A 141 -21.71 -5.11 15.92
CA SER A 141 -21.82 -5.52 17.31
C SER A 141 -23.25 -5.40 17.81
N VAL A 142 -24.21 -6.03 17.13
CA VAL A 142 -25.56 -6.24 17.67
C VAL A 142 -26.19 -7.54 17.13
N ALA A 143 -25.58 -8.69 17.41
CA ALA A 143 -26.25 -9.99 17.23
C ALA A 143 -26.20 -10.88 18.49
N SER A 144 -25.45 -10.50 19.53
CA SER A 144 -25.36 -11.27 20.77
C SER A 144 -26.33 -10.84 21.87
N LEU A 145 -27.19 -9.83 21.62
CA LEU A 145 -28.15 -9.30 22.60
C LEU A 145 -29.61 -9.71 22.37
N LEU A 146 -29.90 -10.60 21.40
CA LEU A 146 -31.26 -11.08 21.12
C LEU A 146 -31.47 -12.58 21.31
N LEU A 147 -30.66 -13.25 22.14
CA LEU A 147 -30.89 -14.65 22.53
C LEU A 147 -31.07 -14.87 24.05
N THR A 148 -31.23 -13.81 24.85
CA THR A 148 -31.82 -13.95 26.19
C THR A 148 -33.31 -13.63 26.10
N ASN A 149 -34.09 -14.50 25.47
CA ASN A 149 -35.55 -14.62 25.64
C ASN A 149 -36.06 -15.93 25.02
N VAL A 150 -35.47 -17.07 25.39
CA VAL A 150 -36.12 -18.37 25.17
C VAL A 150 -36.32 -19.06 26.53
N PRO A 151 -37.57 -19.19 27.00
CA PRO A 151 -37.89 -19.93 28.21
C PRO A 151 -37.90 -21.44 27.92
N GLY A 152 -37.45 -22.24 28.89
CA GLY A 152 -37.72 -23.68 28.97
C GLY A 152 -36.70 -24.58 28.26
N CYS A 153 -35.73 -25.08 29.02
CA CYS A 153 -35.61 -26.47 29.49
C CYS A 153 -34.28 -26.65 30.23
#